data_AF-A0A535VW41-F1
#
_entry.id   AF-A0A535VW41-F1
#
_cell.length_a   1.000
_cell.length_b   1.000
_cell.length_c   1.000
_cell.angle_alpha   90.00
_cell.angle_beta   90.00
_cell.angle_gamma   90.00
#
_symmetry.space_group_name_H-M   'P 1'
#
loop_
_entity.id
_entity.type
_entity.pdbx_description
1 polymer ?
#
loop_
_entity_poly.entity_id
_entity_poly.type
_entity_poly.pdbx_seq_one_letter_code
_entity_poly.pdbx_strand_id
1 'polypeptide(L)'
;MTESSPATPTTPAAQPDAVGVVDPMRIPGVGRARQAWHRLPVLGQAFVVLVAIDVVVRALGLFGTQLFFDIGNPLSVITAFVPHDALILLPAVLIWRRPDAVEALPLVMRGAILVALVELLNAPLRGLTSGNQLDPFVGPTVISIAATFLMAAGWVTLAIGLRELNPPKSEQSTAGLANVVAGAIALAAIGNLAGVLLLPGTDVGDARWNALLQLNSAMYVLQTVALAYLARIVVLGNGDARRPSIARTTATAAMALLAIGSFMTTVISLLALTQAAFAQSLGLGAGPIWLVIGLLTGPIAMTALVVAFGLGLADPSGTIEPAVETHQPIRS
;
A
#
# COMPACT_ATOMS: atom_id res chain seq x y z
N MET A 1 -21.60 -29.28 71.32
CA MET A 1 -20.22 -29.77 71.44
C MET A 1 -20.09 -31.00 70.56
N THR A 2 -18.99 -31.07 69.78
CA THR A 2 -18.40 -32.24 69.06
C THR A 2 -19.29 -32.90 67.99
N GLU A 3 -18.87 -33.21 66.76
CA GLU A 3 -17.56 -33.19 66.09
C GLU A 3 -17.80 -33.35 64.57
N SER A 4 -16.80 -32.99 63.76
CA SER A 4 -16.83 -32.98 62.30
C SER A 4 -16.02 -34.14 61.71
N SER A 5 -16.50 -34.78 60.63
CA SER A 5 -15.73 -35.05 59.41
C SER A 5 -16.48 -35.92 58.38
N PRO A 6 -16.11 -35.86 57.09
CA PRO A 6 -17.03 -35.92 55.95
C PRO A 6 -16.99 -37.24 55.17
N ALA A 7 -18.06 -37.53 54.42
CA ALA A 7 -18.06 -38.57 53.38
C ALA A 7 -18.15 -37.92 51.99
N THR A 8 -16.99 -37.90 51.33
CA THR A 8 -16.65 -37.92 49.90
C THR A 8 -17.71 -37.46 48.87
N PRO A 9 -17.45 -36.38 48.10
CA PRO A 9 -18.18 -36.10 46.87
C PRO A 9 -17.80 -37.11 45.79
N THR A 10 -18.80 -37.75 45.19
CA THR A 10 -18.69 -38.54 43.97
C THR A 10 -18.07 -37.71 42.86
N THR A 11 -16.86 -38.07 42.44
CA THR A 11 -16.20 -37.58 41.24
C THR A 11 -17.09 -37.90 40.01
N PRO A 12 -17.43 -36.94 39.14
CA PRO A 12 -18.00 -37.26 37.85
C PRO A 12 -16.98 -38.10 37.07
N ALA A 13 -17.48 -39.18 36.46
CA ALA A 13 -16.68 -40.08 35.64
C ALA A 13 -15.85 -39.27 34.62
N ALA A 14 -14.53 -39.43 34.67
CA ALA A 14 -13.65 -39.04 33.59
C ALA A 14 -14.10 -39.79 32.33
N GLN A 15 -14.45 -39.04 31.30
CA GLN A 15 -14.61 -39.58 29.95
C GLN A 15 -13.29 -40.26 29.55
N PRO A 16 -13.29 -41.56 29.24
CA PRO A 16 -12.10 -42.23 28.73
C PRO A 16 -11.87 -41.77 27.28
N ASP A 17 -10.62 -41.42 26.99
CA ASP A 17 -10.00 -41.39 25.66
C ASP A 17 -10.49 -40.27 24.72
N ALA A 18 -9.82 -39.12 24.54
CA ALA A 18 -8.37 -38.89 24.56
C ALA A 18 -7.57 -39.91 23.73
N VAL A 19 -8.07 -40.27 22.55
CA VAL A 19 -7.18 -40.59 21.42
C VAL A 19 -7.15 -39.35 20.53
N GLY A 20 -6.03 -38.64 20.61
CA GLY A 20 -5.71 -37.51 19.76
C GLY A 20 -5.61 -37.95 18.30
N VAL A 21 -6.75 -38.08 17.62
CA VAL A 21 -6.80 -37.95 16.18
C VAL A 21 -6.72 -36.44 15.91
N VAL A 22 -5.50 -35.93 15.78
CA VAL A 22 -5.27 -34.67 15.09
C VAL A 22 -5.84 -34.90 13.69
N ASP A 23 -7.03 -34.39 13.43
CA ASP A 23 -7.63 -34.39 12.10
C ASP A 23 -6.59 -33.81 11.13
N PRO A 24 -5.97 -34.64 10.27
CA PRO A 24 -4.80 -34.22 9.50
C PRO A 24 -5.14 -33.17 8.43
N MET A 25 -6.43 -32.87 8.23
CA MET A 25 -6.91 -31.81 7.35
C MET A 25 -7.35 -30.52 8.07
N ARG A 26 -7.24 -30.42 9.40
CA ARG A 26 -7.46 -29.15 10.10
C ARG A 26 -6.30 -28.20 9.83
N ILE A 27 -6.35 -27.52 8.70
CA ILE A 27 -5.44 -26.41 8.38
C ILE A 27 -5.69 -25.29 9.42
N PRO A 28 -4.69 -24.95 10.25
CA PRO A 28 -4.83 -23.90 11.25
C PRO A 28 -5.27 -22.59 10.58
N GLY A 29 -6.29 -21.94 11.14
CA GLY A 29 -6.75 -20.64 10.66
C GLY A 29 -7.80 -20.67 9.54
N VAL A 30 -8.08 -21.81 8.89
CA VAL A 30 -9.12 -21.87 7.84
C VAL A 30 -10.51 -21.56 8.38
N GLY A 31 -10.84 -22.00 9.59
CA GLY A 31 -12.10 -21.63 10.25
C GLY A 31 -12.22 -20.12 10.49
N ARG A 32 -11.12 -19.47 10.91
CA ARG A 32 -11.08 -18.02 11.16
C ARG A 32 -11.12 -17.24 9.84
N ALA A 33 -10.40 -17.69 8.82
CA ALA A 33 -10.41 -17.09 7.49
C ALA A 33 -11.80 -17.19 6.85
N ARG A 34 -12.45 -18.36 6.94
CA ARG A 34 -13.81 -18.56 6.46
C ARG A 34 -14.82 -17.68 7.19
N GLN A 35 -14.72 -17.60 8.52
CA GLN A 35 -15.58 -16.72 9.31
C GLN A 35 -15.36 -15.24 8.95
N ALA A 36 -14.11 -14.83 8.73
CA ALA A 36 -13.80 -13.46 8.36
C ALA A 36 -14.23 -13.12 6.93
N TRP A 37 -14.09 -14.06 6.00
CA TRP A 37 -14.63 -13.98 4.64
C TRP A 37 -16.14 -13.74 4.64
N HIS A 38 -16.89 -14.56 5.38
CA HIS A 38 -18.35 -14.42 5.47
C HIS A 38 -18.82 -13.14 6.16
N ARG A 39 -17.97 -12.49 6.97
CA ARG A 39 -18.25 -11.20 7.61
C ARG A 39 -17.90 -10.01 6.72
N LEU A 40 -17.11 -10.21 5.66
CA LEU A 40 -16.69 -9.15 4.77
C LEU A 40 -17.83 -8.80 3.79
N PRO A 41 -18.22 -7.52 3.64
CA PRO A 41 -19.13 -7.09 2.59
C PRO A 41 -18.67 -7.51 1.18
N VAL A 42 -19.64 -7.68 0.27
CA VAL A 42 -19.41 -8.18 -1.12
C VAL A 42 -18.35 -7.38 -1.85
N LEU A 43 -18.34 -6.05 -1.69
CA LEU A 43 -17.32 -5.20 -2.30
C LEU A 43 -15.91 -5.52 -1.79
N GLY A 44 -15.73 -5.77 -0.49
CA GLY A 44 -14.44 -6.18 0.06
C GLY A 44 -14.03 -7.57 -0.43
N GLN A 45 -14.97 -8.51 -0.51
CA GLN A 45 -14.74 -9.84 -1.08
C GLN A 45 -14.28 -9.75 -2.55
N ALA A 46 -14.89 -8.86 -3.34
CA ALA A 46 -14.52 -8.65 -4.73
C ALA A 46 -13.05 -8.25 -4.88
N PHE A 47 -12.54 -7.31 -4.09
CA PHE A 47 -11.12 -6.91 -4.15
C PHE A 47 -10.16 -8.01 -3.68
N VAL A 48 -10.54 -8.81 -2.69
CA VAL A 48 -9.75 -10.00 -2.30
C VAL A 48 -9.68 -11.01 -3.44
N VAL A 49 -10.79 -11.24 -4.14
CA VAL A 49 -10.82 -12.13 -5.32
C VAL A 49 -10.01 -11.54 -6.47
N LEU A 50 -10.10 -10.24 -6.73
CA LEU A 50 -9.31 -9.58 -7.77
C LEU A 50 -7.80 -9.71 -7.53
N VAL A 51 -7.35 -9.60 -6.27
CA VAL A 51 -5.95 -9.84 -5.91
C VAL A 51 -5.54 -11.28 -6.15
N ALA A 52 -6.38 -12.24 -5.75
CA ALA A 52 -6.11 -13.65 -6.01
C ALA A 52 -6.02 -13.94 -7.52
N ILE A 53 -6.89 -13.34 -8.33
CA ILE A 53 -6.85 -13.44 -9.79
C ILE A 53 -5.57 -12.79 -10.32
N ASP A 54 -5.22 -11.59 -9.85
CA ASP A 54 -4.03 -10.87 -10.28
C ASP A 54 -2.74 -11.68 -10.01
N VAL A 55 -2.60 -12.23 -8.81
CA VAL A 55 -1.49 -13.12 -8.43
C VAL A 55 -1.38 -14.29 -9.40
N VAL A 56 -2.51 -14.92 -9.76
CA VAL A 56 -2.53 -16.03 -10.73
C VAL A 56 -2.16 -15.55 -12.13
N VAL A 57 -2.70 -14.43 -12.59
CA VAL A 57 -2.40 -13.82 -13.91
C VAL A 57 -0.90 -13.54 -14.03
N ARG A 58 -0.30 -12.92 -13.02
CA ARG A 58 1.13 -12.61 -12.97
C ARG A 58 2.01 -13.86 -12.86
N ALA A 59 1.59 -14.83 -12.04
CA ALA A 59 2.30 -16.11 -11.90
C ALA A 59 2.31 -16.93 -13.20
N LEU A 60 1.23 -16.88 -13.98
CA LEU A 60 1.13 -17.51 -15.30
C LEU A 60 1.76 -16.66 -16.41
N GLY A 61 2.17 -15.41 -16.12
CA GLY A 61 2.78 -14.52 -17.09
C GLY A 61 1.81 -14.04 -18.18
N LEU A 62 0.51 -14.02 -17.89
CA LEU A 62 -0.51 -13.61 -18.86
C LEU A 62 -0.43 -12.10 -19.09
N PHE A 63 -0.79 -11.65 -20.29
CA PHE A 63 -0.80 -10.22 -20.66
C PHE A 63 0.53 -9.49 -20.37
N GLY A 64 1.67 -10.19 -20.46
CA GLY A 64 2.98 -9.60 -20.24
C GLY A 64 3.29 -9.20 -18.78
N THR A 65 2.54 -9.69 -17.79
CA THR A 65 2.70 -9.33 -16.37
C THR A 65 3.54 -10.33 -15.57
N GLN A 66 4.60 -10.87 -16.17
CA GLN A 66 5.43 -11.92 -15.56
C GLN A 66 6.10 -11.47 -14.25
N LEU A 67 6.07 -12.38 -13.26
CA LEU A 67 6.84 -12.24 -12.03
C LEU A 67 8.30 -12.60 -12.29
N PHE A 68 9.20 -11.71 -11.89
CA PHE A 68 10.62 -11.97 -11.89
C PHE A 68 11.07 -12.36 -10.49
N PHE A 69 11.54 -13.60 -10.35
CA PHE A 69 12.13 -14.10 -9.13
C PHE A 69 13.63 -14.24 -9.31
N ASP A 70 14.39 -13.60 -8.42
CA ASP A 70 15.80 -13.87 -8.28
C ASP A 70 15.99 -14.92 -7.18
N ILE A 71 16.38 -16.13 -7.59
CA ILE A 71 16.62 -17.27 -6.68
C ILE A 71 17.75 -16.95 -5.68
N GLY A 72 18.69 -16.07 -6.05
CA GLY A 72 19.75 -15.60 -5.16
C GLY A 72 19.31 -14.55 -4.14
N ASN A 73 18.10 -14.01 -4.26
CA ASN A 73 17.59 -12.96 -3.39
C ASN A 73 16.15 -13.26 -2.93
N PRO A 74 15.95 -13.81 -1.72
CA PRO A 74 14.61 -14.15 -1.21
C PRO A 74 13.71 -12.91 -1.02
N LEU A 75 14.28 -11.71 -0.91
CA LEU A 75 13.48 -10.48 -0.87
C LEU A 75 12.76 -10.22 -2.19
N SER A 76 13.25 -10.75 -3.32
CA SER A 76 12.62 -10.59 -4.64
C SER A 76 11.16 -11.08 -4.65
N VAL A 77 10.86 -12.15 -3.91
CA VAL A 77 9.50 -12.68 -3.75
C VAL A 77 8.62 -11.70 -3.00
N ILE A 78 9.06 -11.20 -1.85
CA ILE A 78 8.29 -10.25 -1.03
C ILE A 78 8.00 -8.97 -1.81
N THR A 79 8.98 -8.50 -2.57
CA THR A 79 8.88 -7.25 -3.34
C THR A 79 8.06 -7.38 -4.60
N ALA A 80 8.00 -8.60 -5.17
CA ALA A 80 7.19 -8.88 -6.35
C ALA A 80 5.69 -8.93 -6.02
N PHE A 81 5.30 -9.28 -4.80
CA PHE A 81 3.89 -9.45 -4.43
C PHE A 81 3.38 -8.32 -3.54
N VAL A 82 3.97 -8.18 -2.36
CA VAL A 82 3.35 -7.48 -1.23
C VAL A 82 2.92 -6.03 -1.54
N PRO A 83 3.72 -5.19 -2.22
CA PRO A 83 3.35 -3.79 -2.42
C PRO A 83 2.18 -3.58 -3.37
N HIS A 84 2.23 -4.28 -4.49
CA HIS A 84 1.21 -4.22 -5.54
C HIS A 84 -0.11 -4.77 -5.00
N ASP A 85 -0.05 -5.96 -4.38
CA ASP A 85 -1.21 -6.62 -3.82
C ASP A 85 -1.81 -5.83 -2.66
N ALA A 86 -0.98 -5.17 -1.84
CA ALA A 86 -1.47 -4.31 -0.76
C ALA A 86 -2.31 -3.14 -1.29
N LEU A 87 -1.88 -2.49 -2.38
CA LEU A 87 -2.64 -1.39 -2.97
C LEU A 87 -3.97 -1.86 -3.59
N ILE A 88 -4.00 -3.03 -4.22
CA ILE A 88 -5.24 -3.62 -4.73
C ILE A 88 -6.17 -4.03 -3.57
N LEU A 89 -5.61 -4.49 -2.45
CA LEU A 89 -6.36 -4.84 -1.23
C LEU A 89 -6.86 -3.62 -0.44
N LEU A 90 -6.39 -2.41 -0.73
CA LEU A 90 -6.72 -1.21 0.07
C LEU A 90 -8.23 -1.04 0.32
N PRO A 91 -9.15 -1.20 -0.67
CA PRO A 91 -10.59 -1.11 -0.41
C PRO A 91 -11.10 -2.22 0.51
N ALA A 92 -10.60 -3.44 0.37
CA ALA A 92 -10.96 -4.56 1.22
C ALA A 92 -10.49 -4.34 2.67
N VAL A 93 -9.28 -3.80 2.85
CA VAL A 93 -8.72 -3.45 4.17
C VAL A 93 -9.57 -2.37 4.86
N LEU A 94 -9.99 -1.33 4.13
CA LEU A 94 -10.87 -0.29 4.65
C LEU A 94 -12.23 -0.86 5.07
N ILE A 95 -12.85 -1.68 4.22
CA ILE A 95 -14.15 -2.30 4.48
C ILE A 95 -14.09 -3.30 5.64
N TRP A 96 -13.00 -4.07 5.73
CA TRP A 96 -12.80 -5.00 6.83
C TRP A 96 -12.76 -4.26 8.16
N ARG A 97 -12.01 -3.15 8.20
CA ARG A 97 -11.91 -2.32 9.40
C ARG A 97 -13.23 -1.63 9.72
N ARG A 98 -13.93 -1.17 8.69
CA ARG A 98 -15.17 -0.40 8.80
C ARG A 98 -16.17 -0.84 7.71
N PRO A 99 -17.12 -1.75 8.02
CA PRO A 99 -18.05 -2.29 7.04
C PRO A 99 -18.95 -1.24 6.37
N ASP A 100 -19.21 -0.11 7.03
CA ASP A 100 -19.94 1.06 6.53
C ASP A 100 -19.06 2.08 5.79
N ALA A 101 -17.78 1.77 5.49
CA ALA A 101 -16.82 2.73 4.93
C ALA A 101 -17.28 3.38 3.62
N VAL A 102 -18.08 2.68 2.80
CA VAL A 102 -18.61 3.21 1.53
C VAL A 102 -19.51 4.43 1.77
N GLU A 103 -20.29 4.41 2.84
CA GLU A 103 -21.24 5.46 3.19
C GLU A 103 -20.57 6.51 4.08
N ALA A 104 -19.78 6.07 5.05
CA ALA A 104 -19.18 6.95 6.04
C ALA A 104 -17.90 7.67 5.56
N LEU A 105 -17.18 7.08 4.61
CA LEU A 105 -15.90 7.58 4.11
C LEU A 105 -15.87 7.58 2.56
N PRO A 106 -16.87 8.19 1.90
CA PRO A 106 -17.10 7.99 0.47
C PRO A 106 -15.91 8.44 -0.39
N LEU A 107 -15.23 9.52 -0.03
CA LEU A 107 -14.05 9.99 -0.76
C LEU A 107 -12.85 9.06 -0.55
N VAL A 108 -12.60 8.59 0.68
CA VAL A 108 -11.52 7.64 0.96
C VAL A 108 -11.74 6.34 0.17
N MET A 109 -12.96 5.82 0.18
CA MET A 109 -13.31 4.61 -0.57
C MET A 109 -13.20 4.79 -2.08
N ARG A 110 -13.68 5.91 -2.64
CA ARG A 110 -13.53 6.21 -4.07
C ARG A 110 -12.07 6.31 -4.50
N GLY A 111 -11.25 7.00 -3.72
CA GLY A 111 -9.82 7.09 -3.98
C GLY A 111 -9.12 5.74 -3.86
N ALA A 112 -9.45 4.94 -2.84
CA ALA A 112 -8.91 3.58 -2.68
C ALA A 112 -9.30 2.65 -3.83
N ILE A 113 -10.56 2.68 -4.27
CA ILE A 113 -11.03 1.90 -5.42
C ILE A 113 -10.28 2.33 -6.68
N LEU A 114 -10.12 3.63 -6.92
CA LEU A 114 -9.42 4.13 -8.09
C LEU A 114 -7.95 3.69 -8.10
N VAL A 115 -7.26 3.83 -6.97
CA VAL A 115 -5.88 3.33 -6.81
C VAL A 115 -5.80 1.83 -7.09
N ALA A 116 -6.67 1.04 -6.47
CA ALA A 116 -6.69 -0.42 -6.63
C ALA A 116 -6.96 -0.84 -8.08
N LEU A 117 -7.91 -0.18 -8.76
CA LEU A 117 -8.22 -0.48 -10.15
C LEU A 117 -7.10 -0.08 -11.10
N VAL A 118 -6.46 1.07 -10.88
CA VAL A 118 -5.31 1.48 -11.70
C VAL A 118 -4.15 0.51 -11.50
N GLU A 119 -3.86 0.16 -10.26
CA GLU A 119 -2.79 -0.79 -9.93
C GLU A 119 -3.02 -2.15 -10.61
N LEU A 120 -4.24 -2.70 -10.47
CA LEU A 120 -4.64 -3.97 -11.06
C LEU A 120 -4.61 -3.96 -12.61
N LEU A 121 -5.10 -2.89 -13.24
CA LEU A 121 -5.37 -2.90 -14.69
C LEU A 121 -4.22 -2.35 -15.53
N ASN A 122 -3.34 -1.52 -14.97
CA ASN A 122 -2.31 -0.83 -15.75
C ASN A 122 -1.36 -1.81 -16.47
N ALA A 123 -0.80 -2.78 -15.75
CA ALA A 123 0.14 -3.72 -16.35
C ALA A 123 -0.51 -4.64 -17.41
N PRO A 124 -1.66 -5.30 -17.14
CA PRO A 124 -2.35 -6.10 -18.16
C PRO A 124 -2.76 -5.31 -19.40
N LEU A 125 -3.29 -4.09 -19.24
CA LEU A 125 -3.72 -3.26 -20.37
C LEU A 125 -2.51 -2.85 -21.23
N ARG A 126 -1.40 -2.46 -20.61
CA ARG A 126 -0.17 -2.15 -21.34
C ARG A 126 0.33 -3.36 -22.11
N GLY A 127 0.33 -4.55 -21.51
CA GLY A 127 0.77 -5.78 -22.17
C GLY A 127 -0.13 -6.24 -23.31
N LEU A 128 -1.44 -5.99 -23.24
CA LEU A 128 -2.37 -6.24 -24.37
C LEU A 128 -2.05 -5.34 -25.57
N THR A 129 -1.58 -4.12 -25.33
CA THR A 129 -1.26 -3.17 -26.41
C THR A 129 0.17 -3.23 -26.90
N SER A 130 1.10 -3.81 -26.13
CA SER A 130 2.52 -3.90 -26.52
C SER A 130 2.81 -4.97 -27.58
N GLY A 131 1.85 -5.87 -27.85
CA GLY A 131 1.97 -6.91 -28.87
C GLY A 131 1.76 -6.44 -30.32
N ASN A 132 1.41 -5.17 -30.55
CA ASN A 132 1.22 -4.63 -31.89
C ASN A 132 2.58 -4.34 -32.55
N GLN A 133 3.00 -5.18 -33.50
CA GLN A 133 4.27 -5.03 -34.21
C GLN A 133 4.37 -3.76 -35.06
N LEU A 134 3.23 -3.18 -35.45
CA LEU A 134 3.18 -1.95 -36.25
C LEU A 134 3.30 -0.69 -35.40
N ASP A 135 2.98 -0.77 -34.10
CA ASP A 135 3.06 0.35 -33.16
C ASP A 135 3.24 -0.17 -31.72
N PRO A 136 4.48 -0.56 -31.34
CA PRO A 136 4.75 -1.14 -30.04
C PRO A 136 4.84 -0.09 -28.92
N PHE A 137 4.83 1.21 -29.25
CA PHE A 137 5.14 2.29 -28.30
C PHE A 137 3.94 3.16 -27.93
N VAL A 138 3.05 3.49 -28.88
CA VAL A 138 1.99 4.47 -28.62
C VAL A 138 0.94 3.90 -27.67
N GLY A 139 0.43 2.69 -27.95
CA GLY A 139 -0.61 2.05 -27.14
C GLY A 139 -0.24 1.96 -25.65
N PRO A 140 0.89 1.31 -25.30
CA PRO A 140 1.35 1.22 -23.91
C PRO A 140 1.62 2.56 -23.25
N THR A 141 2.14 3.55 -24.01
CA THR A 141 2.44 4.89 -23.47
C THR A 141 1.16 5.68 -23.16
N VAL A 142 0.14 5.61 -24.03
CA VAL A 142 -1.16 6.25 -23.79
C VAL A 142 -1.85 5.66 -22.56
N ILE A 143 -1.81 4.33 -22.41
CA ILE A 143 -2.35 3.65 -21.22
C ILE A 143 -1.57 4.08 -19.96
N SER A 144 -0.24 4.18 -20.04
CA SER A 144 0.59 4.67 -18.93
C SER A 144 0.20 6.10 -18.52
N ILE A 145 0.03 7.01 -19.48
CA ILE A 145 -0.41 8.39 -19.21
C ILE A 145 -1.77 8.41 -18.49
N ALA A 146 -2.74 7.66 -19.00
CA ALA A 146 -4.08 7.59 -18.41
C ALA A 146 -4.03 6.98 -17.00
N ALA A 147 -3.28 5.89 -16.81
CA ALA A 147 -3.09 5.25 -15.51
C ALA A 147 -2.43 6.21 -14.52
N THR A 148 -1.36 6.91 -14.90
CA THR A 148 -0.68 7.89 -14.05
C THR A 148 -1.60 9.04 -13.65
N PHE A 149 -2.42 9.56 -14.56
CA PHE A 149 -3.41 10.58 -14.26
C PHE A 149 -4.48 10.08 -13.27
N LEU A 150 -5.03 8.89 -13.51
CA LEU A 150 -6.03 8.27 -12.63
C LEU A 150 -5.46 7.94 -11.25
N MET A 151 -4.20 7.48 -11.20
CA MET A 151 -3.50 7.23 -9.95
C MET A 151 -3.30 8.53 -9.16
N ALA A 152 -2.90 9.62 -9.83
CA ALA A 152 -2.81 10.95 -9.22
C ALA A 152 -4.17 11.41 -8.66
N ALA A 153 -5.24 11.24 -9.43
CA ALA A 153 -6.60 11.53 -8.98
C ALA A 153 -7.00 10.66 -7.77
N GLY A 154 -6.61 9.39 -7.74
CA GLY A 154 -6.80 8.48 -6.61
C GLY A 154 -6.12 9.00 -5.34
N TRP A 155 -4.86 9.40 -5.42
CA TRP A 155 -4.11 9.99 -4.30
C TRP A 155 -4.72 11.29 -3.80
N VAL A 156 -5.11 12.20 -4.71
CA VAL A 156 -5.78 13.45 -4.34
C VAL A 156 -7.12 13.17 -3.65
N THR A 157 -7.92 12.23 -4.18
CA THR A 157 -9.22 11.89 -3.61
C THR A 157 -9.08 11.30 -2.20
N LEU A 158 -8.12 10.39 -2.00
CA LEU A 158 -7.76 9.87 -0.68
C LEU A 158 -7.33 10.98 0.27
N ALA A 159 -6.50 11.91 -0.19
CA ALA A 159 -6.02 13.03 0.60
C ALA A 159 -7.17 13.97 1.01
N ILE A 160 -8.10 14.29 0.10
CA ILE A 160 -9.27 15.12 0.42
C ILE A 160 -10.12 14.41 1.48
N GLY A 161 -10.44 13.12 1.29
CA GLY A 161 -11.22 12.35 2.26
C GLY A 161 -10.55 12.26 3.64
N LEU A 162 -9.24 12.02 3.69
CA LEU A 162 -8.50 11.99 4.96
C LEU A 162 -8.39 13.36 5.62
N ARG A 163 -8.35 14.44 4.83
CA ARG A 163 -8.27 15.80 5.35
C ARG A 163 -9.52 16.18 6.14
N GLU A 164 -10.69 15.72 5.72
CA GLU A 164 -11.95 15.93 6.45
C GLU A 164 -11.93 15.29 7.84
N LEU A 165 -11.16 14.21 8.00
CA LEU A 165 -10.99 13.53 9.28
C LEU A 165 -9.95 14.20 10.17
N ASN A 166 -9.05 15.02 9.63
CA ASN A 166 -7.93 15.59 10.37
C ASN A 166 -8.38 16.66 11.38
N PRO A 167 -7.58 16.92 12.43
CA PRO A 167 -7.90 17.98 13.38
C PRO A 167 -7.91 19.34 12.66
N PRO A 168 -8.85 20.25 13.03
CA PRO A 168 -8.95 21.57 12.41
C PRO A 168 -7.72 22.45 12.70
N LYS A 169 -6.98 22.16 13.79
CA LYS A 169 -5.71 22.78 14.12
C LYS A 169 -4.70 21.69 14.46
N SER A 170 -3.61 21.64 13.69
CA SER A 170 -2.47 20.78 13.99
C SER A 170 -1.45 21.53 14.86
N GLU A 171 -0.76 20.80 15.72
CA GLU A 171 0.41 21.32 16.44
C GLU A 171 1.50 21.78 15.46
N GLN A 172 2.28 22.80 15.85
CA GLN A 172 3.33 23.36 15.00
C GLN A 172 4.38 22.32 14.60
N SER A 173 4.75 21.41 15.52
CA SER A 173 5.67 20.30 15.28
C SER A 173 5.18 19.37 14.15
N THR A 174 3.90 19.00 14.20
CA THR A 174 3.25 18.13 13.22
C THR A 174 3.11 18.83 11.88
N ALA A 175 2.75 20.11 11.87
CA ALA A 175 2.68 20.90 10.64
C ALA A 175 4.06 21.09 9.99
N GLY A 176 5.10 21.33 10.80
CA GLY A 176 6.49 21.39 10.34
C GLY A 176 6.93 20.07 9.69
N LEU A 177 6.71 18.94 10.36
CA LEU A 177 7.03 17.62 9.80
C LEU A 177 6.26 17.34 8.50
N ALA A 178 4.97 17.67 8.45
CA ALA A 178 4.16 17.48 7.25
C ALA A 178 4.69 18.28 6.05
N ASN A 179 5.14 19.51 6.29
CA ASN A 179 5.75 20.34 5.26
C ASN A 179 7.13 19.81 4.83
N VAL A 180 7.95 19.29 5.75
CA VAL A 180 9.25 18.68 5.42
C VAL A 180 9.06 17.43 4.57
N VAL A 181 8.17 16.52 4.97
CA VAL A 181 7.88 15.27 4.25
C VAL A 181 7.31 15.58 2.86
N ALA A 182 6.28 16.42 2.77
CA ALA A 182 5.69 16.79 1.49
C ALA A 182 6.65 17.60 0.62
N GLY A 183 7.43 18.50 1.22
CA GLY A 183 8.44 19.30 0.55
C GLY A 183 9.53 18.45 -0.07
N ALA A 184 10.02 17.41 0.63
CA ALA A 184 11.01 16.49 0.08
C ALA A 184 10.48 15.72 -1.14
N ILE A 185 9.22 15.26 -1.11
CA ILE A 185 8.57 14.59 -2.26
C ILE A 185 8.34 15.58 -3.40
N ALA A 186 7.90 16.81 -3.10
CA ALA A 186 7.70 17.84 -4.10
C ALA A 186 9.02 18.28 -4.76
N LEU A 187 10.10 18.40 -3.99
CA LEU A 187 11.44 18.68 -4.52
C LEU A 187 11.93 17.54 -5.41
N ALA A 188 11.64 16.29 -5.06
CA ALA A 188 11.91 15.15 -5.93
C ALA A 188 11.14 15.25 -7.26
N ALA A 189 9.86 15.65 -7.22
CA ALA A 189 9.06 15.88 -8.42
C ALA A 189 9.65 16.99 -9.30
N ILE A 190 10.10 18.11 -8.71
CA ILE A 190 10.75 19.21 -9.41
C ILE A 190 12.08 18.77 -10.04
N GLY A 191 12.89 17.99 -9.30
CA GLY A 191 14.14 17.44 -9.81
C GLY A 191 13.91 16.51 -11.02
N ASN A 192 12.89 15.65 -10.94
CA ASN A 192 12.48 14.81 -12.07
C ASN A 192 12.00 15.63 -13.26
N LEU A 193 11.18 16.67 -13.04
CA LEU A 193 10.75 17.57 -14.10
C LEU A 193 11.93 18.28 -14.78
N ALA A 194 12.88 18.77 -13.99
CA ALA A 194 14.10 19.37 -14.51
C ALA A 194 14.89 18.36 -15.36
N GLY A 195 14.98 17.09 -14.92
CA GLY A 195 15.57 16.01 -15.72
C GLY A 195 14.87 15.83 -17.07
N VAL A 196 13.53 15.80 -17.08
CA VAL A 196 12.71 15.65 -18.31
C VAL A 196 12.87 16.82 -19.28
N LEU A 197 13.11 18.03 -18.76
CA LEU A 197 13.20 19.25 -19.58
C LEU A 197 14.62 19.59 -20.02
N LEU A 198 15.63 19.23 -19.24
CA LEU A 198 17.01 19.71 -19.44
C LEU A 198 17.95 18.64 -19.97
N LEU A 199 17.61 17.35 -19.82
CA LEU A 199 18.46 16.25 -20.30
C LEU A 199 18.01 15.79 -21.69
N PRO A 200 18.94 15.26 -22.51
CA PRO A 200 18.57 14.61 -23.76
C PRO A 200 17.58 13.48 -23.48
N GLY A 201 16.37 13.59 -24.03
CA GLY A 201 15.36 12.55 -23.93
C GLY A 201 15.71 11.33 -24.78
N THR A 202 14.93 10.26 -24.63
CA THR A 202 14.99 9.13 -25.56
C THR A 202 14.53 9.59 -26.94
N ASP A 203 15.43 9.54 -27.93
CA ASP A 203 15.10 9.80 -29.32
C ASP A 203 14.82 8.47 -30.03
N VAL A 204 13.57 8.25 -30.42
CA VAL A 204 13.13 7.08 -31.19
C VAL A 204 13.02 7.38 -32.69
N GLY A 205 13.51 8.53 -33.15
CA GLY A 205 13.55 8.91 -34.57
C GLY A 205 12.24 9.47 -35.12
N ASP A 206 11.18 9.56 -34.30
CA ASP A 206 9.90 10.21 -34.63
C ASP A 206 9.55 11.28 -33.59
N ALA A 207 9.41 12.54 -34.03
CA ALA A 207 9.13 13.68 -33.16
C ALA A 207 7.80 13.56 -32.40
N ARG A 208 6.77 12.92 -32.96
CA ARG A 208 5.47 12.72 -32.30
C ARG A 208 5.61 11.71 -31.16
N TRP A 209 6.39 10.66 -31.37
CA TRP A 209 6.63 9.64 -30.34
C TRP A 209 7.52 10.18 -29.22
N ASN A 210 8.55 10.96 -29.58
CA ASN A 210 9.38 11.67 -28.60
C ASN A 210 8.54 12.60 -27.71
N ALA A 211 7.61 13.36 -28.30
CA ALA A 211 6.69 14.22 -27.54
C ALA A 211 5.77 13.42 -26.60
N LEU A 212 5.28 12.25 -27.04
CA LEU A 212 4.44 11.38 -26.22
C LEU A 212 5.22 10.77 -25.03
N LEU A 213 6.47 10.35 -25.24
CA LEU A 213 7.35 9.85 -24.18
C LEU A 213 7.68 10.96 -23.16
N GLN A 214 7.92 12.19 -23.65
CA GLN A 214 8.14 13.35 -22.80
C GLN A 214 6.90 13.69 -21.96
N LEU A 215 5.70 13.63 -22.58
CA LEU A 215 4.44 13.80 -21.86
C LEU A 215 4.25 12.73 -20.78
N ASN A 216 4.49 11.46 -21.08
CA ASN A 216 4.41 10.38 -20.09
C ASN A 216 5.35 10.63 -18.90
N SER A 217 6.57 11.10 -19.18
CA SER A 217 7.54 11.47 -18.15
C SER A 217 7.05 12.63 -17.28
N ALA A 218 6.45 13.66 -17.89
CA ALA A 218 5.84 14.77 -17.17
C ALA A 218 4.63 14.35 -16.32
N MET A 219 3.85 13.34 -16.73
CA MET A 219 2.73 12.84 -15.94
C MET A 219 3.18 12.19 -14.63
N TYR A 220 4.35 11.54 -14.59
CA TYR A 220 4.88 11.03 -13.32
C TYR A 220 5.16 12.15 -12.30
N VAL A 221 5.51 13.36 -12.76
CA VAL A 221 5.66 14.54 -11.91
C VAL A 221 4.32 14.89 -11.27
N LEU A 222 3.24 14.92 -12.04
CA LEU A 222 1.89 15.17 -11.55
C LEU A 222 1.48 14.16 -10.47
N GLN A 223 1.69 12.87 -10.73
CA GLN A 223 1.41 11.81 -9.74
C GLN A 223 2.25 11.98 -8.47
N THR A 224 3.52 12.38 -8.60
CA THR A 224 4.41 12.61 -7.44
C THR A 224 3.95 13.81 -6.61
N VAL A 225 3.47 14.89 -7.24
CA VAL A 225 2.89 16.04 -6.55
C VAL A 225 1.59 15.67 -5.82
N ALA A 226 0.72 14.87 -6.47
CA ALA A 226 -0.48 14.34 -5.83
C ALA A 226 -0.13 13.49 -4.59
N LEU A 227 0.93 12.69 -4.68
CA LEU A 227 1.43 11.89 -3.57
C LEU A 227 2.05 12.77 -2.46
N ALA A 228 2.74 13.86 -2.81
CA ALA A 228 3.21 14.85 -1.83
C ALA A 228 2.04 15.49 -1.06
N TYR A 229 0.93 15.78 -1.77
CA TYR A 229 -0.29 16.28 -1.14
C TYR A 229 -0.88 15.25 -0.15
N LEU A 230 -1.01 14.00 -0.57
CA LEU A 230 -1.44 12.91 0.31
C LEU A 230 -0.53 12.79 1.54
N ALA A 231 0.79 12.76 1.34
CA ALA A 231 1.76 12.67 2.42
C ALA A 231 1.60 13.80 3.43
N ARG A 232 1.41 15.03 2.95
CA ARG A 232 1.13 16.18 3.81
C ARG A 232 -0.10 15.94 4.68
N ILE A 233 -1.21 15.50 4.07
CA ILE A 233 -2.46 15.27 4.80
C ILE A 233 -2.32 14.14 5.81
N VAL A 234 -1.69 13.03 5.43
CA VAL A 234 -1.46 11.89 6.32
C VAL A 234 -0.67 12.32 7.56
N VAL A 235 0.44 13.05 7.38
CA VAL A 235 1.28 13.50 8.50
C VAL A 235 0.55 14.53 9.36
N LEU A 236 -0.25 15.44 8.78
CA LEU A 236 -1.08 16.36 9.57
C LEU A 236 -2.09 15.64 10.47
N GLY A 237 -2.54 14.45 10.07
CA GLY A 237 -3.42 13.58 10.86
C GLY A 237 -2.75 12.94 12.07
N ASN A 238 -1.41 13.01 12.19
CA ASN A 238 -0.69 12.45 13.34
C ASN A 238 -1.07 13.12 14.67
N GLY A 239 -1.52 14.37 14.64
CA GLY A 239 -2.00 15.09 15.83
C GLY A 239 -3.40 14.65 16.31
N ASP A 240 -4.09 13.75 15.60
CA ASP A 240 -5.46 13.38 15.93
C ASP A 240 -5.51 12.32 17.05
N ALA A 241 -5.67 12.74 18.30
CA ALA A 241 -5.77 11.86 19.47
C ALA A 241 -6.89 10.81 19.37
N ARG A 242 -7.87 11.07 18.50
CA ARG A 242 -8.99 10.21 18.18
C ARG A 242 -8.56 8.90 17.49
N ARG A 243 -7.51 8.94 16.68
CA ARG A 243 -7.09 7.77 15.89
C ARG A 243 -6.13 6.89 16.68
N PRO A 244 -6.15 5.56 16.46
CA PRO A 244 -5.17 4.65 17.05
C PRO A 244 -3.74 5.17 16.81
N SER A 245 -2.94 5.25 17.89
CA SER A 245 -1.57 5.79 17.82
C SER A 245 -0.72 4.99 16.84
N ILE A 246 -0.83 3.66 16.85
CA ILE A 246 -0.10 2.77 15.94
C ILE A 246 -0.42 3.10 14.48
N ALA A 247 -1.69 3.31 14.12
CA ALA A 247 -2.07 3.66 12.75
C ALA A 247 -1.43 4.99 12.30
N ARG A 248 -1.46 6.01 13.16
CA ARG A 248 -0.87 7.34 12.88
C ARG A 248 0.65 7.27 12.76
N THR A 249 1.32 6.55 13.66
CA THR A 249 2.78 6.37 13.63
C THR A 249 3.21 5.59 12.40
N THR A 250 2.53 4.49 12.06
CA THR A 250 2.83 3.69 10.85
C THR A 250 2.61 4.51 9.58
N ALA A 251 1.53 5.30 9.49
CA ALA A 251 1.27 6.15 8.34
C ALA A 251 2.32 7.27 8.19
N THR A 252 2.69 7.90 9.30
CA THR A 252 3.71 8.96 9.31
C THR A 252 5.07 8.38 8.93
N ALA A 253 5.44 7.21 9.45
CA ALA A 253 6.66 6.51 9.10
C ALA A 253 6.66 6.12 7.62
N ALA A 254 5.56 5.60 7.08
CA ALA A 254 5.40 5.30 5.66
C ALA A 254 5.68 6.53 4.78
N MET A 255 5.07 7.68 5.11
CA MET A 255 5.27 8.91 4.34
C MET A 255 6.69 9.48 4.50
N ALA A 256 7.30 9.36 5.68
CA ALA A 256 8.69 9.75 5.90
C ALA A 256 9.66 8.87 5.10
N LEU A 257 9.47 7.55 5.08
CA LEU A 257 10.26 6.61 4.28
C LEU A 257 10.15 6.92 2.78
N LEU A 258 8.93 7.16 2.31
CA LEU A 258 8.67 7.58 0.94
C LEU A 258 9.41 8.90 0.61
N ALA A 259 9.33 9.89 1.48
CA ALA A 259 10.00 11.19 1.30
C ALA A 259 11.52 11.06 1.26
N ILE A 260 12.11 10.34 2.21
CA ILE A 260 13.55 10.07 2.27
C ILE A 260 13.99 9.40 0.98
N GLY A 261 13.33 8.31 0.60
CA GLY A 261 13.76 7.58 -0.58
C GLY A 261 13.53 8.36 -1.88
N SER A 262 12.45 9.14 -2.00
CA SER A 262 12.18 9.95 -3.21
C SER A 262 13.24 11.05 -3.36
N PHE A 263 13.59 11.70 -2.24
CA PHE A 263 14.65 12.68 -2.20
C PHE A 263 16.02 12.06 -2.54
N MET A 264 16.37 10.94 -1.91
CA MET A 264 17.63 10.23 -2.18
C MET A 264 17.74 9.78 -3.63
N THR A 265 16.66 9.24 -4.22
CA THR A 265 16.59 8.89 -5.65
C THR A 265 16.94 10.09 -6.53
N THR A 266 16.37 11.25 -6.22
CA THR A 266 16.59 12.48 -6.98
C THR A 266 18.01 12.99 -6.82
N VAL A 267 18.52 13.06 -5.58
CA VAL A 267 19.89 13.52 -5.29
C VAL A 267 20.91 12.63 -5.97
N ILE A 268 20.78 11.31 -5.88
CA ILE A 268 21.71 10.38 -6.52
C ILE A 268 21.62 10.48 -8.04
N SER A 269 20.42 10.62 -8.61
CA SER A 269 20.25 10.83 -10.06
C SER A 269 20.98 12.08 -10.53
N LEU A 270 20.84 13.20 -9.81
CA LEU A 270 21.54 14.46 -10.10
C LEU A 270 23.06 14.36 -9.93
N LEU A 271 23.52 13.65 -8.91
CA LEU A 271 24.95 13.37 -8.69
C LEU A 271 25.53 12.46 -9.78
N ALA A 272 24.78 11.44 -10.22
CA ALA A 272 25.19 10.54 -11.31
C ALA A 272 25.33 11.29 -12.64
N LEU A 273 24.44 12.26 -12.91
CA LEU A 273 24.51 13.12 -14.09
C LEU A 273 25.72 14.05 -14.10
N THR A 274 26.17 14.50 -12.92
CA THR A 274 27.31 15.42 -12.80
C THR A 274 28.64 14.70 -12.68
N GLN A 275 28.66 13.43 -12.26
CA GLN A 275 29.90 12.71 -11.95
C GLN A 275 29.81 11.20 -12.23
N ALA A 276 29.59 10.80 -13.49
CA ALA A 276 29.71 9.40 -13.90
C ALA A 276 31.04 8.74 -13.43
N ALA A 277 32.11 9.54 -13.28
CA ALA A 277 33.40 9.13 -12.73
C ALA A 277 33.42 8.97 -11.18
N PHE A 278 32.61 9.72 -10.42
CA PHE A 278 32.60 9.65 -8.95
C PHE A 278 31.83 8.45 -8.41
N ALA A 279 30.73 8.09 -9.08
CA ALA A 279 30.01 6.86 -8.80
C ALA A 279 30.90 5.62 -9.02
N GLN A 280 31.77 5.66 -10.03
CA GLN A 280 32.81 4.64 -10.24
C GLN A 280 33.95 4.73 -9.20
N SER A 281 34.37 5.93 -8.79
CA SER A 281 35.49 6.10 -7.84
C SER A 281 35.18 5.71 -6.41
N LEU A 282 33.91 5.71 -6.00
CA LEU A 282 33.51 5.27 -4.66
C LEU A 282 33.46 3.75 -4.49
N GLY A 283 33.71 2.95 -5.54
CA GLY A 283 33.60 1.48 -5.49
C GLY A 283 32.19 0.98 -5.17
N LEU A 284 31.21 1.89 -5.13
CA LEU A 284 29.81 1.60 -4.95
C LEU A 284 29.29 1.11 -6.30
N GLY A 285 29.37 -0.19 -6.56
CA GLY A 285 28.55 -0.78 -7.61
C GLY A 285 27.11 -0.28 -7.41
N ALA A 286 26.54 0.38 -8.42
CA ALA A 286 25.23 1.03 -8.34
C ALA A 286 24.05 0.06 -8.09
N GLY A 287 24.29 -1.20 -7.70
CA GLY A 287 23.24 -2.18 -7.43
C GLY A 287 22.60 -2.01 -6.04
N PRO A 288 23.36 -2.18 -4.93
CA PRO A 288 22.74 -2.35 -3.61
C PRO A 288 22.06 -1.09 -3.05
N ILE A 289 22.66 0.09 -3.25
CA ILE A 289 22.09 1.35 -2.75
C ILE A 289 20.77 1.68 -3.48
N TRP A 290 20.74 1.48 -4.79
CA TRP A 290 19.54 1.69 -5.59
C TRP A 290 18.44 0.67 -5.27
N LEU A 291 18.83 -0.57 -4.97
CA LEU A 291 17.90 -1.59 -4.48
C LEU A 291 17.28 -1.17 -3.13
N VAL A 292 18.09 -0.76 -2.15
CA VAL A 292 17.60 -0.32 -0.83
C VAL A 292 16.69 0.91 -0.96
N ILE A 293 17.09 1.91 -1.73
CA ILE A 293 16.28 3.11 -1.93
C ILE A 293 14.97 2.77 -2.63
N GLY A 294 15.02 1.95 -3.69
CA GLY A 294 13.82 1.49 -4.40
C GLY A 294 12.86 0.70 -3.51
N LEU A 295 13.39 -0.12 -2.59
CA LEU A 295 12.60 -0.86 -1.60
C LEU A 295 11.91 0.04 -0.58
N LEU A 296 12.61 1.06 -0.12
CA LEU A 296 12.10 2.01 0.87
C LEU A 296 11.03 2.94 0.27
N THR A 297 11.21 3.41 -0.98
CA THR A 297 10.28 4.34 -1.64
C THR A 297 8.98 3.70 -2.07
N GLY A 298 9.04 2.54 -2.71
CA GLY A 298 7.86 1.90 -3.28
C GLY A 298 7.31 0.84 -2.33
N PRO A 299 7.95 -0.34 -2.27
CA PRO A 299 7.44 -1.50 -1.56
C PRO A 299 7.03 -1.29 -0.11
N ILE A 300 7.98 -0.83 0.70
CA ILE A 300 7.82 -0.79 2.15
C ILE A 300 6.88 0.35 2.55
N ALA A 301 7.07 1.55 1.98
CA ALA A 301 6.24 2.70 2.30
C ALA A 301 4.78 2.48 1.91
N MET A 302 4.49 1.98 0.71
CA MET A 302 3.10 1.76 0.27
C MET A 302 2.41 0.65 1.06
N THR A 303 3.12 -0.46 1.33
CA THR A 303 2.59 -1.53 2.18
C THR A 303 2.30 -1.02 3.58
N ALA A 304 3.22 -0.25 4.18
CA ALA A 304 3.02 0.34 5.50
C ALA A 304 1.84 1.32 5.53
N LEU A 305 1.62 2.09 4.45
CA LEU A 305 0.45 2.96 4.34
C LEU A 305 -0.86 2.14 4.32
N VAL A 306 -0.94 1.07 3.54
CA VAL A 306 -2.12 0.18 3.51
C VAL A 306 -2.34 -0.47 4.87
N VAL A 307 -1.28 -0.94 5.53
CA VAL A 307 -1.34 -1.47 6.90
C VAL A 307 -1.88 -0.40 7.86
N ALA A 308 -1.44 0.86 7.74
CA ALA A 308 -1.95 1.94 8.57
C ALA A 308 -3.46 2.14 8.38
N PHE A 309 -3.99 2.03 7.16
CA PHE A 309 -5.44 2.01 6.92
C PHE A 309 -6.13 0.86 7.64
N GLY A 310 -5.60 -0.36 7.58
CA GLY A 310 -6.14 -1.52 8.33
C GLY A 310 -6.08 -1.35 9.85
N LEU A 311 -5.09 -0.60 10.34
CA LEU A 311 -4.95 -0.25 11.75
C LEU A 311 -5.87 0.91 12.19
N GLY A 312 -6.60 1.54 11.26
CA GLY A 312 -7.58 2.59 11.55
C GLY A 312 -7.13 4.01 11.22
N LEU A 313 -6.27 4.20 10.22
CA LEU A 313 -5.85 5.55 9.77
C LEU A 313 -7.05 6.41 9.34
N ALA A 314 -8.10 5.80 8.80
CA ALA A 314 -9.31 6.47 8.34
C ALA A 314 -10.47 6.39 9.33
N ASP A 315 -10.24 5.93 10.57
CA ASP A 315 -11.29 5.87 11.59
C ASP A 315 -11.47 7.25 12.24
N PRO A 316 -12.63 7.93 12.10
CA PRO A 316 -12.97 9.03 13.00
C PRO A 316 -13.30 8.41 14.37
N SER A 317 -12.66 8.82 15.47
CA SER A 317 -12.92 8.15 16.76
C SER A 317 -14.37 8.23 17.21
N GLY A 318 -14.84 7.12 17.78
CA GLY A 318 -15.95 7.09 18.72
C GLY A 318 -16.70 5.77 18.79
N THR A 319 -16.58 4.87 17.80
CA THR A 319 -17.59 3.80 17.62
C THR A 319 -17.08 2.37 17.58
N ILE A 320 -15.79 2.10 17.73
CA ILE A 320 -15.33 0.70 17.89
C ILE A 320 -15.14 0.43 19.38
N GLU A 321 -16.25 0.13 20.07
CA GLU A 321 -16.17 -0.67 21.29
C GLU A 321 -15.47 -1.99 20.93
N PRO A 322 -14.46 -2.44 21.69
CA PRO A 322 -13.98 -3.80 21.53
C PRO A 322 -15.13 -4.73 21.88
N ALA A 323 -15.51 -5.62 20.95
CA ALA A 323 -16.41 -6.73 21.23
C ALA A 323 -15.74 -7.69 22.21
N VAL A 324 -15.69 -7.31 23.49
CA VAL A 324 -15.43 -8.22 24.59
C VAL A 324 -16.80 -8.78 24.96
N GLU A 325 -17.17 -9.90 24.34
CA GLU A 325 -18.20 -10.75 24.90
C GLU A 325 -17.68 -11.29 26.23
N THR A 326 -17.95 -10.56 27.32
CA THR A 326 -17.90 -11.11 28.66
C THR A 326 -19.06 -12.08 28.79
N HIS A 327 -18.83 -13.35 28.44
CA HIS A 327 -19.65 -14.44 28.98
C HIS A 327 -19.41 -14.47 30.50
N GLN A 328 -20.20 -13.70 31.25
CA GLN A 328 -20.40 -13.99 32.66
C GLN A 328 -21.34 -15.19 32.76
N PRO A 329 -20.94 -16.31 33.39
CA PRO A 329 -21.88 -17.36 33.73
C PRO A 329 -22.81 -16.83 34.82
N ILE A 330 -24.10 -16.76 34.50
CA ILE A 330 -25.17 -16.56 35.47
C ILE A 330 -25.10 -17.73 36.45
N ARG A 331 -24.74 -17.44 37.71
CA ARG A 331 -24.94 -18.37 38.82
C ARG A 331 -26.41 -18.29 39.21
N SER A 332 -27.14 -19.39 39.03
CA SER A 332 -28.36 -19.71 39.77
C SER A 332 -28.10 -20.93 40.63
#